data_AF-A0A0F5FFP3-F1
#
_entry.id   AF-A0A0F5FFP3-F1
#
_cell.length_a   1.000
_cell.length_b   1.000
_cell.length_c   1.000
_cell.angle_alpha   90.00
_cell.angle_beta   90.00
_cell.angle_gamma   90.00
#
_symmetry.space_group_name_H-M   'P 1'
#
loop_
_entity.id
_entity.type
_entity.pdbx_description
1 polymer ?
#
loop_
_entity_poly.entity_id
_entity_poly.type
_entity_poly.pdbx_seq_one_letter_code
_entity_poly.pdbx_strand_id
1 'polypeptide(L)'
;MVVTAFDALVTSAAAGAMIALACLPLLQYFVLLPYQARRIYRHQKSLHYPVQAAWSDRGYSASSGEVSGTTSWNDFYGWSADARIILFMQSPVFFQMLPRRALSDEQAERLFADLERSGLKRL
;
A
#
# COMPACT_ATOMS: atom_id res chain seq x y z
N MET A 1 0.48 -13.27 -54.98
CA MET A 1 -0.55 -13.50 -53.94
C MET A 1 0.02 -14.05 -52.62
N VAL A 2 1.21 -14.68 -52.60
CA VAL A 2 1.85 -15.20 -51.36
C VAL A 2 2.48 -14.10 -50.50
N VAL A 3 3.08 -13.06 -51.11
CA VAL A 3 3.76 -11.96 -50.40
C VAL A 3 2.81 -11.15 -49.52
N THR A 4 1.59 -10.87 -50.00
CA THR A 4 0.56 -10.11 -49.26
C THR A 4 0.03 -10.86 -48.03
N ALA A 5 0.02 -12.20 -48.05
CA ALA A 5 -0.41 -13.00 -46.92
C ALA A 5 0.65 -13.04 -45.80
N PHE A 6 1.92 -13.01 -46.17
CA PHE A 6 3.03 -12.94 -45.23
C PHE A 6 3.06 -11.59 -44.49
N ASP A 7 2.88 -10.48 -45.22
CA ASP A 7 2.80 -9.14 -44.61
C ASP A 7 1.60 -9.00 -43.66
N ALA A 8 0.45 -9.58 -44.00
CA ALA A 8 -0.72 -9.61 -43.13
C ALA A 8 -0.48 -10.44 -41.85
N LEU A 9 0.24 -11.55 -41.96
CA LEU A 9 0.62 -12.38 -40.81
C LEU A 9 1.58 -11.64 -39.88
N VAL A 10 2.59 -10.98 -40.43
CA VAL A 10 3.54 -10.18 -39.64
C VAL A 10 2.83 -8.99 -38.98
N THR A 11 1.93 -8.32 -39.69
CA THR A 11 1.17 -7.18 -39.16
C THR A 11 0.21 -7.59 -38.03
N SER A 12 -0.49 -8.72 -38.18
CA SER A 12 -1.38 -9.25 -37.14
C SER A 12 -0.61 -9.75 -35.92
N ALA A 13 0.55 -10.38 -36.11
CA ALA A 13 1.44 -10.76 -35.01
C ALA A 13 1.97 -9.51 -34.26
N ALA A 14 2.38 -8.47 -34.99
CA ALA A 14 2.84 -7.22 -34.39
C ALA A 14 1.73 -6.50 -33.61
N ALA A 15 0.51 -6.44 -34.16
CA ALA A 15 -0.65 -5.90 -33.47
C ALA A 15 -0.97 -6.70 -32.19
N GLY A 16 -0.92 -8.03 -32.26
CA GLY A 16 -1.11 -8.90 -31.10
C GLY A 16 -0.07 -8.66 -30.01
N ALA A 17 1.20 -8.50 -30.38
CA ALA A 17 2.28 -8.21 -29.44
C ALA A 17 2.10 -6.86 -28.75
N MET A 18 1.70 -5.81 -29.49
CA MET A 18 1.42 -4.49 -28.90
C MET A 18 0.26 -4.53 -27.91
N ILE A 19 -0.83 -5.23 -28.27
CA ILE A 19 -1.98 -5.40 -27.38
C ILE A 19 -1.56 -6.17 -26.12
N ALA A 20 -0.82 -7.26 -26.26
CA ALA A 20 -0.33 -8.03 -25.12
C ALA A 20 0.54 -7.17 -24.19
N LEU A 21 1.47 -6.38 -24.75
CA LEU A 21 2.33 -5.50 -23.97
C LEU A 21 1.53 -4.41 -23.23
N ALA A 22 0.51 -3.83 -23.88
CA ALA A 22 -0.38 -2.85 -23.24
C ALA A 22 -1.28 -3.47 -22.16
N CYS A 23 -1.67 -4.74 -22.32
CA CYS A 23 -2.50 -5.47 -21.35
C CYS A 23 -1.71 -5.98 -20.13
N LEU A 24 -0.39 -6.19 -20.24
CA LEU A 24 0.44 -6.66 -19.13
C LEU A 24 0.35 -5.81 -17.85
N PRO A 25 0.47 -4.46 -17.87
CA PRO A 25 0.34 -3.66 -16.65
C PRO A 25 -1.08 -3.73 -16.06
N LEU A 26 -2.11 -3.84 -16.90
CA LEU A 26 -3.49 -4.02 -16.45
C LEU A 26 -3.65 -5.37 -15.74
N LEU A 27 -3.14 -6.46 -16.34
CA LEU A 27 -3.13 -7.78 -15.74
C LEU A 27 -2.37 -7.79 -14.40
N GLN A 28 -1.21 -7.14 -14.37
CA GLN A 28 -0.40 -7.05 -13.16
C GLN A 28 -1.13 -6.30 -12.04
N TYR A 29 -1.73 -5.14 -12.35
CA TYR A 29 -2.40 -4.30 -11.37
C TYR A 29 -3.71 -4.91 -10.87
N PHE A 30 -4.57 -5.38 -11.77
CA PHE A 30 -5.92 -5.84 -11.43
C PHE A 30 -6.00 -7.31 -11.02
N VAL A 31 -5.03 -8.16 -11.42
CA VAL A 31 -5.09 -9.60 -11.14
C VAL A 31 -3.93 -10.03 -10.25
N LEU A 32 -2.68 -9.75 -10.65
CA LEU A 32 -1.51 -10.29 -9.94
C LEU A 32 -1.31 -9.65 -8.56
N LEU A 33 -1.44 -8.33 -8.43
CA LEU A 33 -1.30 -7.63 -7.14
C LEU A 33 -2.32 -8.12 -6.09
N PRO A 34 -3.65 -8.10 -6.34
CA PRO A 34 -4.61 -8.55 -5.33
C PRO A 34 -4.47 -10.05 -5.02
N TYR A 35 -4.11 -10.87 -6.01
CA TYR A 35 -3.83 -12.29 -5.79
C TYR A 35 -2.64 -12.47 -4.83
N GLN A 36 -1.52 -11.78 -5.08
CA GLN A 36 -0.33 -11.86 -4.23
C GLN A 36 -0.60 -11.33 -2.82
N ALA A 37 -1.29 -10.20 -2.69
CA ALA A 37 -1.66 -9.65 -1.38
C ALA A 37 -2.49 -10.64 -0.55
N ARG A 38 -3.50 -11.26 -1.15
CA ARG A 38 -4.31 -12.31 -0.48
C ARG A 38 -3.48 -13.54 -0.13
N ARG A 39 -2.56 -13.95 -1.01
CA ARG A 39 -1.67 -15.10 -0.77
C ARG A 39 -0.73 -14.84 0.40
N ILE A 40 -0.10 -13.66 0.44
CA ILE A 40 0.77 -13.23 1.54
C ILE A 40 0.00 -13.23 2.85
N TYR A 41 -1.19 -12.62 2.87
CA TYR A 41 -2.05 -12.61 4.04
C TYR A 41 -2.36 -14.02 4.53
N ARG A 42 -2.74 -14.95 3.63
CA ARG A 42 -3.03 -16.35 3.98
C ARG A 42 -1.83 -17.10 4.54
N HIS A 43 -0.61 -16.79 4.10
CA HIS A 43 0.59 -17.51 4.51
C HIS A 43 1.21 -16.93 5.79
N GLN A 44 1.06 -15.62 6.01
CA GLN A 44 1.71 -14.92 7.11
C GLN A 44 0.84 -14.95 8.37
N LYS A 45 1.03 -15.99 9.20
CA LYS A 45 0.34 -16.16 10.49
C LYS A 45 0.37 -14.91 11.37
N SER A 46 1.47 -14.15 11.35
CA SER A 46 1.62 -12.94 12.16
C SER A 46 0.62 -11.83 11.81
N LEU A 47 0.14 -11.75 10.57
CA LEU A 47 -0.86 -10.75 10.15
C LEU A 47 -2.28 -11.07 10.64
N HIS A 48 -2.51 -12.28 11.12
CA HIS A 48 -3.81 -12.68 11.65
C HIS A 48 -4.01 -12.28 13.12
N TYR A 49 -2.94 -11.94 13.84
CA TYR A 49 -3.06 -11.50 15.22
C TYR A 49 -3.68 -10.10 15.29
N PRO A 50 -4.50 -9.83 16.31
CA PRO A 50 -5.02 -8.50 16.54
C PRO A 50 -3.86 -7.52 16.74
N VAL A 51 -3.84 -6.47 15.93
CA VAL A 51 -2.89 -5.36 16.08
C VAL A 51 -3.50 -4.32 17.00
N GLN A 52 -2.81 -4.03 18.10
CA GLN A 52 -3.13 -2.92 18.99
C GLN A 52 -2.27 -1.73 18.60
N ALA A 53 -2.92 -0.63 18.24
CA ALA A 53 -2.27 0.63 17.91
C ALA A 53 -2.49 1.64 19.05
N ALA A 54 -1.44 2.36 19.41
CA ALA A 54 -1.48 3.47 20.35
C ALA A 54 -0.59 4.59 19.82
N TRP A 55 -0.95 5.84 20.09
CA TRP A 55 -0.11 6.98 19.75
C TRP A 55 -0.04 7.94 20.92
N SER A 56 1.02 8.73 20.92
CA SER A 56 1.24 9.81 21.88
C SER A 56 1.94 10.97 21.18
N ASP A 57 2.17 12.05 21.92
CA ASP A 57 2.92 13.21 21.41
C ASP A 57 4.35 12.83 20.94
N ARG A 58 4.90 11.70 21.38
CA ARG A 58 6.28 11.26 21.05
C ARG A 58 6.37 10.35 19.82
N GLY A 59 5.30 9.64 19.48
CA GLY A 59 5.37 8.64 18.42
C GLY A 59 4.16 7.71 18.36
N TYR A 60 4.24 6.80 17.40
CA TYR A 60 3.27 5.74 17.14
C TYR A 60 3.80 4.40 17.62
N SER A 61 2.92 3.62 18.24
CA SER A 61 3.20 2.27 18.71
C SER A 61 2.19 1.31 18.10
N ALA A 62 2.69 0.21 17.54
CA ALA A 62 1.85 -0.92 17.19
C ALA A 62 2.42 -2.19 17.79
N SER A 63 1.53 -3.01 18.33
CA SER A 63 1.84 -4.30 18.91
C SER A 63 0.92 -5.37 18.36
N SER A 64 1.49 -6.50 17.95
CA SER A 64 0.77 -7.71 17.57
C SER A 64 1.41 -8.90 18.29
N GLY A 65 0.83 -9.34 19.41
CA GLY A 65 1.22 -10.56 20.15
C GLY A 65 2.71 -10.69 20.50
N GLU A 66 3.53 -11.07 19.52
CA GLU A 66 4.99 -11.25 19.60
C GLU A 66 5.80 -9.99 19.28
N VAL A 67 5.27 -9.05 18.49
CA VAL A 67 6.02 -7.89 18.01
C VAL A 67 5.43 -6.63 18.61
N SER A 68 6.23 -5.87 19.36
CA SER A 68 5.88 -4.52 19.80
C SER A 68 6.96 -3.56 19.32
N GLY A 69 6.54 -2.47 18.68
CA GLY A 69 7.44 -1.44 18.18
C GLY A 69 6.86 -0.07 18.43
N THR A 70 7.68 0.83 18.97
CA THR A 70 7.36 2.26 19.04
C THR A 70 8.32 2.99 18.13
N THR A 71 7.78 3.76 17.20
CA THR A 71 8.53 4.57 16.25
C THR A 71 8.27 6.04 16.60
N SER A 72 9.33 6.81 16.80
CA SER A 72 9.17 8.25 17.03
C SER A 72 8.63 8.93 15.78
N TRP A 73 7.88 10.01 15.94
CA TRP A 73 7.44 10.81 14.80
C TRP A 73 8.61 11.23 13.89
N ASN A 74 9.77 11.54 14.49
CA ASN A 74 10.97 11.96 13.76
C ASN A 74 11.64 10.84 12.95
N ASP A 75 11.34 9.58 13.24
CA ASP A 75 11.90 8.42 12.52
C ASP A 75 11.07 8.06 11.28
N PHE A 76 9.89 8.68 11.11
CA PHE A 76 9.09 8.53 9.91
C PHE A 76 9.58 9.48 8.81
N TYR A 77 9.63 8.96 7.59
CA TYR A 77 9.85 9.72 6.36
C TYR A 77 8.72 10.71 6.07
N GLY A 78 7.48 10.33 6.40
CA GLY A 78 6.31 11.18 6.22
C GLY A 78 5.01 10.44 6.49
N TRP A 79 3.89 11.14 6.39
CA TRP A 79 2.56 10.56 6.53
C TRP A 79 1.63 10.99 5.38
N SER A 80 0.66 10.15 5.07
CA SER A 80 -0.42 10.50 4.14
C SER A 80 -1.72 9.90 4.64
N ALA A 81 -2.86 10.46 4.23
CA ALA A 81 -4.16 9.97 4.66
C ALA A 81 -5.19 10.14 3.55
N ASP A 82 -6.01 9.12 3.37
CA ASP A 82 -7.21 9.16 2.53
C ASP A 82 -8.48 8.99 3.37
N ALA A 83 -9.62 8.72 2.73
CA ALA A 83 -10.89 8.51 3.41
C ALA A 83 -10.95 7.19 4.22
N ARG A 84 -10.02 6.25 4.02
CA ARG A 84 -10.08 4.88 4.56
C ARG A 84 -8.88 4.52 5.43
N ILE A 85 -7.70 5.07 5.14
CA ILE A 85 -6.41 4.64 5.71
C ILE A 85 -5.55 5.88 5.97
N ILE A 86 -4.82 5.83 7.09
CA ILE A 86 -3.71 6.72 7.41
C ILE A 86 -2.42 5.89 7.26
N LEU A 87 -1.44 6.43 6.55
CA LEU A 87 -0.15 5.80 6.28
C LEU A 87 0.96 6.54 7.01
N PHE A 88 1.75 5.80 7.79
CA PHE A 88 3.01 6.27 8.36
C PHE A 88 4.17 5.61 7.62
N MET A 89 4.94 6.39 6.86
CA MET A 89 6.00 5.88 6.00
C MET A 89 7.34 6.01 6.72
N GLN A 90 8.07 4.92 6.91
CA GLN A 90 9.46 4.95 7.38
C GLN A 90 10.43 5.01 6.20
N SER A 91 10.00 4.54 5.03
CA SER A 91 10.70 4.72 3.74
C SER A 91 9.67 4.72 2.60
N PRO A 92 10.06 5.03 1.35
CA PRO A 92 9.13 5.00 0.21
C PRO A 92 8.45 3.64 -0.03
N VAL A 93 9.03 2.55 0.48
CA VAL A 93 8.53 1.17 0.31
C VAL A 93 8.10 0.51 1.64
N PHE A 94 8.37 1.15 2.77
CA PHE A 94 8.04 0.61 4.09
C PHE A 94 7.11 1.57 4.82
N PHE A 95 5.86 1.14 5.00
CA PHE A 95 4.81 1.93 5.63
C PHE A 95 4.02 1.09 6.61
N GLN A 96 3.40 1.78 7.55
CA GLN A 96 2.45 1.24 8.50
C GLN A 96 1.07 1.80 8.22
N MET A 97 0.09 0.91 8.16
CA MET A 97 -1.29 1.26 7.83
C MET A 97 -2.14 1.32 9.10
N LEU A 98 -2.83 2.43 9.30
CA LEU A 98 -3.86 2.59 10.32
C LEU A 98 -5.21 2.80 9.62
N PRO A 99 -6.10 1.80 9.60
CA PRO A 99 -7.42 1.95 9.03
C PRO A 99 -8.24 3.00 9.80
N ARG A 100 -8.81 3.99 9.11
CA ARG A 100 -9.63 5.04 9.75
C ARG A 100 -10.86 4.49 10.46
N ARG A 101 -11.42 3.39 9.94
CA ARG A 101 -12.54 2.67 10.57
C ARG A 101 -12.21 2.08 11.95
N ALA A 102 -10.93 2.03 12.34
CA ALA A 102 -10.51 1.59 13.68
C ALA A 102 -10.46 2.74 14.70
N LEU A 103 -10.68 3.99 14.25
CA LEU A 103 -10.70 5.19 15.07
C LEU A 103 -12.13 5.74 15.15
N SER A 104 -12.47 6.36 16.28
CA SER A 104 -13.59 7.32 16.31
C SER A 104 -13.23 8.60 15.56
N ASP A 105 -14.23 9.42 15.22
CA ASP A 105 -13.99 10.69 14.56
C ASP A 105 -13.12 11.62 15.42
N GLU A 106 -13.35 11.66 16.73
CA GLU A 106 -12.55 12.45 17.68
C GLU A 106 -11.11 11.94 17.78
N GLN A 107 -10.91 10.63 17.73
CA GLN A 107 -9.58 10.02 17.72
C GLN A 107 -8.82 10.37 16.45
N ALA A 108 -9.50 10.35 15.30
CA ALA A 108 -8.91 10.71 14.02
C ALA A 108 -8.52 12.19 13.99
N GLU A 109 -9.40 13.10 14.43
CA GLU A 109 -9.11 14.53 14.52
C GLU A 109 -7.92 14.81 15.44
N ARG A 110 -7.90 14.18 16.63
CA ARG A 110 -6.78 14.32 17.57
C ARG A 110 -5.47 13.83 16.97
N LEU A 111 -5.48 12.68 16.33
CA LEU A 111 -4.29 12.13 15.67
C LEU A 111 -3.76 13.06 14.58
N PHE A 112 -4.63 13.65 13.75
CA PHE A 112 -4.19 14.62 12.74
C PHE A 112 -3.57 15.87 13.38
N ALA A 113 -4.18 16.39 14.45
CA ALA A 113 -3.62 17.53 15.19
C ALA A 113 -2.25 17.20 15.82
N ASP A 114 -2.05 15.98 16.32
CA ASP A 114 -0.77 15.52 16.87
C ASP A 114 0.29 15.36 15.76
N LEU A 115 -0.09 14.84 14.58
CA LEU A 115 0.80 14.71 13.43
C LEU A 115 1.26 16.07 12.91
N GLU A 116 0.34 17.02 12.79
CA GLU A 116 0.67 18.40 12.39
C GLU A 116 1.60 19.08 13.40
N ARG A 117 1.37 18.86 14.70
CA ARG A 117 2.27 19.37 15.76
C ARG A 117 3.64 18.72 15.77
N SER A 118 3.74 17.45 15.38
CA SER A 118 5.03 16.73 15.36
C SER A 118 5.99 17.26 14.29
N GLY A 119 5.49 18.04 13.32
CA GLY A 119 6.29 18.53 12.20
C GLY A 119 6.59 17.46 11.14
N LEU A 120 5.96 16.28 11.25
CA LEU A 120 6.13 15.22 10.27
C LEU A 120 5.54 15.64 8.92
N LYS A 121 6.33 15.45 7.86
CA LYS A 121 5.97 15.84 6.50
C LYS A 121 4.73 15.09 6.02
N ARG A 122 3.72 15.83 5.54
CA ARG A 122 2.59 15.27 4.81
C ARG A 122 2.96 15.04 3.34
N LEU A 123 2.66 13.84 2.82
CA LEU A 123 2.95 13.40 1.45
C LEU A 123 1.68 13.36 0.59
#